data_AF-A0A2H0C4S2-F1
#
_entry.id   AF-A0A2H0C4S2-F1
#
_cell.length_a   1.000
_cell.length_b   1.000
_cell.length_c   1.000
_cell.angle_alpha   90.00
_cell.angle_beta   90.00
_cell.angle_gamma   90.00
#
_symmetry.space_group_name_H-M   'P 1'
#
loop_
_entity.id
_entity.type
_entity.pdbx_description
1 polymer ?
#
loop_
_entity_poly.entity_id
_entity_poly.type
_entity_poly.pdbx_seq_one_letter_code
_entity_poly.pdbx_strand_id
1 'polypeptide(L)' 'MYKNAKAYLFASVDEEFGIAPVEAMGYGLPVIAYASGGLKETVIEDKNGYLFNQLTSESLCEKVKKF' A
#
# COMPACT_ATOMS: atom_id res chain seq x y z
N MET A 1 -8.37 -9.61 10.83
CA MET A 1 -7.47 -8.45 10.84
C MET A 1 -7.93 -7.34 9.89
N TYR A 2 -8.40 -7.68 8.66
CA TYR A 2 -8.86 -6.67 7.67
C TYR A 2 -10.21 -6.00 7.98
N LYS A 3 -11.10 -6.68 8.71
CA LYS A 3 -12.46 -6.20 8.98
C LYS A 3 -12.43 -4.90 9.80
N ASN A 4 -13.10 -3.85 9.32
CA ASN A 4 -13.14 -2.48 9.87
C ASN A 4 -11.83 -1.66 9.75
N ALA A 5 -10.78 -2.17 9.08
CA ALA A 5 -9.64 -1.35 8.74
C ALA A 5 -10.02 -0.36 7.63
N LYS A 6 -9.41 0.84 7.62
CA LYS A 6 -9.60 1.84 6.56
C LYS A 6 -8.60 1.69 5.41
N ALA A 7 -7.38 1.29 5.72
CA ALA A 7 -6.33 1.01 4.75
C ALA A 7 -5.37 -0.07 5.29
N TYR A 8 -4.61 -0.70 4.40
CA TYR A 8 -3.53 -1.63 4.71
C TYR A 8 -2.18 -0.97 4.43
N LEU A 9 -1.32 -0.87 5.44
CA LEU A 9 0.02 -0.31 5.30
C LEU A 9 1.04 -1.41 5.06
N PHE A 10 1.86 -1.27 4.02
CA PHE A 10 2.88 -2.26 3.67
C PHE A 10 4.22 -1.60 3.29
N ALA A 11 5.23 -1.73 4.15
CA ALA A 11 6.52 -1.03 4.01
C ALA A 11 7.71 -1.98 3.76
N SER A 12 7.47 -3.16 3.18
CA SER A 12 8.54 -4.11 2.84
C SER A 12 9.34 -3.65 1.62
N VAL A 13 10.62 -4.02 1.60
CA VAL A 13 11.55 -3.83 0.47
C VAL A 13 11.64 -5.15 -0.30
N ASP A 14 11.75 -5.06 -1.62
CA ASP A 14 11.98 -6.19 -2.54
C ASP A 14 10.86 -7.22 -2.55
N GLU A 15 9.60 -6.78 -2.34
CA GLU A 15 8.46 -7.69 -2.41
C GLU A 15 7.96 -7.83 -3.86
N GLU A 16 8.26 -8.97 -4.48
CA GLU A 16 7.94 -9.23 -5.89
C GLU A 16 6.47 -9.55 -6.15
N PHE A 17 5.78 -10.23 -5.23
CA PHE A 17 4.42 -10.72 -5.46
C PHE A 17 3.33 -9.86 -4.81
N GLY A 18 3.65 -9.18 -3.71
CA GLY A 18 2.73 -8.38 -2.94
C GLY A 18 1.52 -9.17 -2.44
N ILE A 19 1.64 -10.47 -2.12
CA ILE A 19 0.48 -11.31 -1.78
C ILE A 19 -0.36 -10.72 -0.65
N ALA A 20 0.25 -10.29 0.45
CA ALA A 20 -0.50 -9.70 1.56
C ALA A 20 -1.24 -8.39 1.19
N PRO A 21 -0.61 -7.44 0.46
CA PRO A 21 -1.30 -6.32 -0.19
C PRO A 21 -2.44 -6.73 -1.13
N VAL A 22 -2.24 -7.76 -1.96
CA VAL A 22 -3.26 -8.28 -2.88
C VAL A 22 -4.45 -8.86 -2.13
N GLU A 23 -4.20 -9.63 -1.07
CA GLU A 23 -5.25 -10.13 -0.17
C GLU A 23 -6.02 -8.97 0.46
N ALA A 24 -5.33 -7.94 0.97
CA ALA A 24 -5.98 -6.75 1.53
C ALA A 24 -6.89 -6.06 0.50
N MET A 25 -6.41 -5.84 -0.73
CA MET A 25 -7.22 -5.30 -1.82
C MET A 25 -8.44 -6.18 -2.14
N GLY A 26 -8.30 -7.51 -2.07
CA GLY A 26 -9.40 -8.47 -2.24
C GLY A 26 -10.50 -8.33 -1.18
N TYR A 27 -10.17 -7.84 0.02
CA TYR A 27 -11.14 -7.48 1.06
C TYR A 27 -11.72 -6.06 0.89
N GLY A 28 -11.42 -5.38 -0.22
CA GLY A 28 -11.85 -4.00 -0.48
C GLY A 28 -11.05 -2.96 0.32
N LEU A 29 -9.90 -3.33 0.87
CA LEU A 29 -9.06 -2.44 1.67
C LEU A 29 -8.03 -1.75 0.77
N PRO A 30 -8.03 -0.42 0.65
CA PRO A 30 -7.01 0.28 -0.10
C PRO A 30 -5.63 0.09 0.56
N VAL A 31 -4.58 0.01 -0.25
CA VAL A 31 -3.21 -0.27 0.19
C VAL A 31 -2.36 0.99 0.14
N ILE A 32 -1.67 1.31 1.23
CA ILE A 32 -0.59 2.32 1.23
C ILE A 32 0.71 1.55 1.32
N ALA A 33 1.53 1.58 0.27
CA ALA A 33 2.73 0.74 0.21
C ALA A 33 4.01 1.46 -0.22
N TYR A 34 5.16 0.93 0.19
CA TYR A 34 6.45 1.38 -0.33
C TYR A 34 6.56 0.94 -1.80
N ALA A 35 7.04 1.84 -2.67
CA ALA A 35 7.18 1.61 -4.10
C ALA A 35 8.33 0.63 -4.42
N SER A 36 8.12 -0.64 -4.10
CA SER A 36 9.11 -1.71 -4.25
C SER A 36 8.53 -2.94 -4.94
N GLY A 37 9.36 -3.64 -5.73
CA GLY A 37 8.98 -4.86 -6.45
C GLY A 37 7.65 -4.73 -7.22
N GLY A 38 6.81 -5.76 -7.11
CA GLY A 38 5.53 -5.89 -7.83
C GLY A 38 4.44 -4.94 -7.34
N LEU A 39 4.62 -4.28 -6.19
CA LEU A 39 3.63 -3.33 -5.65
C LEU A 39 3.44 -2.12 -6.57
N LYS A 40 4.47 -1.76 -7.33
CA LYS A 40 4.43 -0.68 -8.34
C LYS A 40 3.47 -0.99 -9.49
N GLU A 41 3.18 -2.26 -9.74
CA GLU A 41 2.30 -2.71 -10.82
C GLU A 41 0.88 -2.94 -10.31
N THR A 42 0.73 -3.40 -9.06
CA THR A 42 -0.56 -3.76 -8.48
C THR A 42 -1.28 -2.59 -7.79
N VAL A 43 -0.54 -1.62 -7.24
CA VAL A 43 -1.10 -0.45 -6.55
C VAL A 43 -1.22 0.71 -7.54
N ILE A 44 -2.46 1.11 -7.80
CA ILE A 44 -2.86 2.17 -8.72
C ILE A 44 -3.37 3.34 -7.86
N GLU A 45 -2.67 4.48 -7.97
CA GLU A 45 -3.03 5.71 -7.25
C GLU A 45 -4.50 6.08 -7.48
N ASP A 46 -5.17 6.51 -6.41
CA ASP A 46 -6.58 6.93 -6.37
C ASP A 46 -7.62 5.86 -6.78
N LYS A 47 -7.19 4.60 -7.01
CA LYS A 47 -8.08 3.49 -7.34
C LYS A 47 -8.13 2.43 -6.26
N ASN A 48 -6.98 1.91 -5.87
CA ASN A 48 -6.88 0.83 -4.88
C ASN A 48 -5.82 1.11 -3.81
N GLY A 49 -5.23 2.30 -3.80
CA GLY A 49 -4.17 2.63 -2.85
C GLY A 49 -3.29 3.81 -3.24
N TYR A 50 -2.17 3.91 -2.54
CA TYR A 50 -1.14 4.92 -2.73
C TYR A 50 0.25 4.31 -2.55
N LEU A 51 1.22 4.77 -3.34
CA LEU A 51 2.62 4.38 -3.19
C LEU A 51 3.45 5.53 -2.62
N PHE A 52 4.33 5.25 -1.66
CA PHE A 52 5.35 6.18 -1.18
C PHE A 52 6.74 5.74 -1.63
N ASN A 53 7.58 6.70 -2.03
CA ASN A 53 8.83 6.42 -2.74
C ASN A 53 10.06 6.43 -1.82
N GLN A 54 9.92 6.92 -0.59
CA GLN A 54 11.00 6.95 0.39
C GLN A 54 10.57 6.20 1.64
N LEU A 55 11.43 5.31 2.16
CA LEU A 55 11.22 4.58 3.41
C LEU A 55 11.42 5.48 4.63
N THR A 56 10.66 6.57 4.67
CA THR A 56 10.65 7.55 5.74
C THR A 56 9.21 7.74 6.23
N SER A 57 9.05 8.04 7.51
CA SER A 57 7.75 8.36 8.09
C SER A 57 7.09 9.57 7.42
N GLU A 58 7.89 10.52 6.92
CA GLU A 58 7.40 11.70 6.22
C GLU A 58 6.71 11.32 4.90
N SER A 59 7.39 10.55 4.03
CA SER A 59 6.82 10.14 2.74
C SER A 59 5.58 9.27 2.91
N LEU A 60 5.56 8.41 3.94
CA LEU A 60 4.37 7.65 4.32
C LEU A 60 3.23 8.58 4.77
N CYS A 61 3.50 9.50 5.69
CA CYS A 61 2.50 10.44 6.22
C CYS A 61 1.87 11.30 5.11
N GLU A 62 2.63 11.68 4.09
CA GLU A 62 2.09 12.41 2.93
C GLU A 62 1.01 11.60 2.22
N LYS A 63 1.21 10.29 2.03
CA LYS A 63 0.21 9.41 1.39
C LYS A 63 -0.97 9.11 2.30
N VAL A 64 -0.75 8.95 3.60
CA VAL A 64 -1.83 8.79 4.58
C VAL A 64 -2.75 10.02 4.63
N LYS A 65 -2.22 11.23 4.43
CA LYS A 65 -3.03 12.47 4.41
C LYS A 65 -3.85 12.66 3.13
N LYS A 66 -3.48 11.98 2.03
CA LYS A 66 -4.22 12.02 0.77
C LYS A 66 -5.42 11.05 0.77
N PHE A 67 -5.32 9.99 1.57
CA PHE A 67 -6.39 9.06 1.87
C PHE A 67 -7.47 9.70 2.76
#